data_AF-A0A350BCL0-F1
#
_entry.id   AF-A0A350BCL0-F1
#
_cell.length_a   1.000
_cell.length_b   1.000
_cell.length_c   1.000
_cell.angle_alpha   90.00
_cell.angle_beta   90.00
_cell.angle_gamma   90.00
#
_symmetry.space_group_name_H-M   'P 1'
#
loop_
_entity.id
_entity.type
_entity.pdbx_description
1 polymer ?
#
loop_
_entity_poly.entity_id
_entity_poly.type
_entity_poly.pdbx_seq_one_letter_code
_entity_poly.pdbx_strand_id
1 'polypeptide(L)'
;PKLSRHGELRLQGAFISEYDTLRVMNFYREHYATNYHPNFLNLVDISAMGAPFPGAPINPDDGLYDQIKEYTMTQEYMSSNRIMREFKVGFSRSKEMIQQMQDEGILAEGPESPQSNKGIRVIKNID
;
A
#
# COMPACT_ATOMS: atom_id res chain seq x y z
N PRO A 1 -21.48 -29.09 25.26
CA PRO A 1 -21.25 -28.13 24.16
C PRO A 1 -20.33 -28.73 23.09
N LYS A 2 -20.81 -28.91 21.84
CA LYS A 2 -19.97 -29.41 20.75
C LYS A 2 -18.99 -28.32 20.31
N LEU A 3 -17.71 -28.44 20.69
CA LEU A 3 -16.64 -27.61 20.15
C LEU A 3 -16.36 -28.05 18.69
N SER A 4 -16.44 -27.11 17.75
CA SER A 4 -16.01 -27.34 16.36
C SER A 4 -14.52 -27.64 16.33
N ARG A 5 -14.13 -28.74 15.66
CA ARG A 5 -12.71 -29.15 15.46
C ARG A 5 -12.02 -28.42 14.31
N HIS A 6 -12.75 -27.61 13.55
CA HIS A 6 -12.23 -26.85 12.42
C HIS A 6 -12.39 -25.37 12.73
N GLY A 7 -11.33 -24.59 12.51
CA GLY A 7 -11.33 -23.14 12.67
C GLY A 7 -12.40 -22.46 11.82
N GLU A 8 -12.61 -21.16 12.06
CA GLU A 8 -13.66 -20.37 11.39
C GLU A 8 -13.67 -20.59 9.87
N LEU A 9 -14.78 -21.11 9.35
CA LEU A 9 -14.96 -21.34 7.93
C LEU A 9 -15.24 -20.00 7.24
N ARG A 10 -14.35 -19.57 6.34
CA ARG A 10 -14.60 -18.40 5.50
C ARG A 10 -15.76 -18.70 4.54
N LEU A 11 -16.89 -18.04 4.75
CA LEU A 11 -17.98 -18.01 3.79
C LEU A 11 -17.59 -17.10 2.62
N GLN A 12 -17.65 -17.61 1.40
CA GLN A 12 -17.53 -16.79 0.20
C GLN A 12 -18.80 -15.94 0.05
N GLY A 13 -18.66 -14.70 -0.45
CA GLY A 13 -19.80 -13.80 -0.66
C GLY A 13 -20.82 -14.35 -1.66
N ALA A 14 -22.03 -13.77 -1.67
CA ALA A 14 -23.05 -14.11 -2.65
C ALA A 14 -22.54 -13.85 -4.08
N PHE A 15 -22.74 -14.81 -4.98
CA PHE A 15 -22.48 -14.60 -6.40
C PHE A 15 -23.49 -13.60 -6.94
N ILE A 16 -23.00 -12.52 -7.56
CA ILE A 16 -23.81 -11.52 -8.25
C ILE A 16 -23.50 -11.65 -9.73
N SER A 17 -24.53 -11.85 -10.54
CA SER A 17 -24.38 -11.93 -11.99
C SER A 17 -24.08 -10.54 -12.57
N GLU A 18 -23.37 -10.49 -13.71
CA GLU A 18 -23.13 -9.24 -14.44
C GLU A 18 -24.44 -8.55 -14.81
N TYR A 19 -25.47 -9.34 -15.16
CA TYR A 19 -26.80 -8.84 -15.45
C TYR A 19 -27.41 -8.07 -14.27
N ASP A 20 -27.32 -8.61 -13.05
CA ASP A 20 -27.83 -7.95 -11.85
C ASP A 20 -27.06 -6.68 -11.52
N THR A 21 -25.73 -6.71 -11.67
CA THR A 21 -24.88 -5.52 -11.50
C THR A 21 -25.28 -4.41 -12.47
N LEU A 22 -25.44 -4.73 -13.76
CA LEU A 22 -25.83 -3.77 -14.80
C LEU A 22 -27.22 -3.20 -14.54
N ARG A 23 -28.18 -4.03 -14.14
CA ARG A 23 -29.55 -3.61 -13.81
C ARG A 23 -29.55 -2.54 -12.71
N VAL A 24 -28.79 -2.78 -11.63
CA VAL A 24 -28.67 -1.82 -10.53
C VAL A 24 -27.97 -0.54 -11.00
N MET A 25 -26.86 -0.66 -11.72
CA MET A 25 -26.13 0.51 -12.24
C MET A 25 -27.00 1.39 -13.14
N ASN A 26 -27.80 0.79 -14.01
CA ASN A 26 -28.70 1.52 -14.91
C ASN A 26 -29.78 2.27 -14.13
N PHE A 27 -30.40 1.62 -13.14
CA PHE A 27 -31.38 2.25 -12.28
C PHE A 27 -30.81 3.51 -11.60
N TYR A 28 -29.60 3.43 -11.05
CA TYR A 28 -28.95 4.59 -10.42
C TYR A 28 -28.65 5.72 -11.43
N ARG A 29 -28.20 5.37 -12.64
CA ARG A 29 -27.90 6.36 -13.69
C ARG A 29 -29.14 7.12 -14.16
N GLU A 30 -30.30 6.46 -14.18
CA GLU A 30 -31.57 7.07 -14.60
C GLU A 30 -32.15 8.00 -13.53
N HIS A 31 -31.95 7.69 -12.24
CA HIS A 31 -32.63 8.40 -11.14
C HIS A 31 -31.77 9.49 -10.47
N TYR A 32 -30.45 9.47 -10.67
CA TYR A 32 -29.54 10.38 -9.96
C TYR A 32 -28.52 11.02 -10.89
N ALA A 33 -28.32 12.33 -10.73
CA ALA A 33 -27.23 13.04 -11.40
C ALA A 33 -25.88 12.57 -10.85
N THR A 34 -24.93 12.31 -11.75
CA THR A 34 -23.59 11.88 -11.39
C THR A 34 -22.77 13.06 -10.84
N ASN A 35 -22.29 12.96 -9.61
CA ASN A 35 -21.33 13.89 -9.04
C ASN A 35 -19.95 13.23 -8.99
N TYR A 36 -19.15 13.43 -10.04
CA TYR A 36 -17.80 12.88 -10.10
C TYR A 36 -16.83 13.75 -9.31
N HIS A 37 -15.98 13.11 -8.51
CA HIS A 37 -14.95 13.83 -7.80
C HIS A 37 -13.94 14.43 -8.80
N PRO A 38 -13.60 15.73 -8.71
CA PRO A 38 -12.79 16.44 -9.73
C PRO A 38 -11.45 15.77 -10.07
N ASN A 39 -10.82 15.12 -9.09
CA ASN A 39 -9.58 14.36 -9.29
C ASN A 39 -9.67 13.25 -10.35
N PHE A 40 -10.87 12.75 -10.65
CA PHE A 40 -11.11 11.72 -11.68
C PHE A 40 -11.58 12.29 -13.02
N LEU A 41 -11.81 13.60 -13.10
CA LEU A 41 -12.16 14.29 -14.35
C LEU A 41 -10.93 14.67 -15.18
N ASN A 42 -9.75 14.71 -14.55
CA ASN A 42 -8.50 14.93 -15.24
C ASN A 42 -8.02 13.62 -15.89
N LEU A 43 -8.28 13.48 -17.19
CA LEU A 43 -7.82 12.38 -18.05
C LEU A 43 -6.31 12.44 -18.37
N VAL A 44 -5.53 13.27 -17.67
CA VAL A 44 -4.07 13.22 -17.76
C VAL A 44 -3.66 11.85 -17.27
N ASP A 45 -2.88 11.11 -18.05
CA ASP A 45 -2.46 9.76 -17.70
C ASP A 45 -1.53 9.80 -16.48
N ILE A 46 -2.13 9.72 -15.29
CA ILE A 46 -1.44 9.70 -14.00
C ILE A 46 -0.78 8.34 -13.75
N SER A 47 -0.91 7.37 -14.68
CA SER A 47 -0.21 6.09 -14.54
C SER A 47 1.31 6.24 -14.65
N ALA A 48 1.79 7.26 -15.39
CA ALA A 48 3.20 7.67 -15.38
C ALA A 48 3.61 8.45 -14.12
N MET A 49 2.64 8.93 -13.34
CA MET A 49 2.80 9.73 -12.12
C MET A 49 2.10 9.04 -10.95
N GLY A 50 2.33 7.74 -10.74
CA GLY A 50 1.81 6.91 -9.64
C GLY A 50 0.63 7.49 -8.85
N ALA A 51 -0.60 7.09 -9.19
CA ALA A 51 -1.87 7.59 -8.65
C ALA A 51 -1.77 8.25 -7.26
N PRO A 52 -2.00 9.58 -7.14
CA PRO A 52 -1.98 10.24 -5.84
C PRO A 52 -3.16 9.73 -5.01
N PHE A 53 -2.85 9.15 -3.85
CA PHE A 53 -3.84 8.91 -2.82
C PHE A 53 -4.54 10.24 -2.48
N PRO A 54 -5.89 10.26 -2.29
CA PRO A 54 -6.57 11.47 -1.84
C PRO A 54 -6.01 11.85 -0.46
N GLY A 55 -5.25 12.96 -0.40
CA GLY A 55 -4.55 13.41 0.80
C GLY A 55 -3.01 13.40 0.74
N ALA A 56 -2.40 13.03 -0.39
CA ALA A 56 -0.95 13.15 -0.57
C ALA A 56 -0.57 14.63 -0.81
N PRO A 57 0.29 15.25 0.03
CA PRO A 57 0.90 16.53 -0.31
C PRO A 57 1.75 16.37 -1.58
N ILE A 58 1.57 17.31 -2.50
CA ILE A 58 2.36 17.47 -3.71
C ILE A 58 3.79 17.82 -3.28
N ASN A 59 4.75 16.96 -3.64
CA ASN A 59 6.21 17.03 -3.46
C ASN A 59 6.78 17.01 -2.02
N PRO A 60 7.41 15.89 -1.62
CA PRO A 60 8.32 15.86 -0.46
C PRO A 60 9.68 15.19 -0.76
N ASP A 61 10.17 15.24 -2.01
CA ASP A 61 11.18 14.27 -2.45
C ASP A 61 12.57 14.43 -1.79
N ASP A 62 12.93 15.62 -1.34
CA ASP A 62 14.27 15.83 -0.75
C ASP A 62 14.33 15.65 0.77
N GLY A 63 13.19 15.49 1.47
CA GLY A 63 13.17 15.41 2.94
C GLY A 63 12.50 14.17 3.53
N LEU A 64 11.59 13.53 2.78
CA LEU A 64 10.86 12.37 3.30
C LEU A 64 11.73 11.11 3.36
N TYR A 65 12.63 10.94 2.38
CA TYR A 65 13.56 9.82 2.38
C TYR A 65 14.47 9.85 3.61
N ASP A 66 15.03 11.02 3.94
CA ASP A 66 15.91 11.18 5.11
C ASP A 66 15.20 10.84 6.42
N GLN A 67 13.93 11.25 6.58
CA GLN A 67 13.12 10.88 7.74
C GLN A 67 12.87 9.36 7.82
N ILE A 68 12.55 8.73 6.69
CA ILE A 68 12.33 7.27 6.63
C ILE A 68 13.64 6.53 6.92
N LYS A 69 14.76 7.05 6.43
CA LYS A 69 16.10 6.50 6.65
C LYS A 69 16.50 6.58 8.12
N GLU A 70 16.36 7.73 8.75
CA GLU A 70 16.60 7.90 10.19
C GLU A 70 15.72 6.97 11.01
N TYR A 71 14.41 6.91 10.70
CA TYR A 71 13.51 5.96 11.34
C TYR A 71 13.94 4.51 11.15
N THR A 72 14.36 4.13 9.95
CA THR A 72 14.81 2.76 9.64
C THR A 72 16.02 2.37 10.48
N MET A 73 16.97 3.28 10.70
CA MET A 73 18.16 3.02 11.53
C MET A 73 17.86 2.79 13.03
N THR A 74 16.64 3.11 13.49
CA THR A 74 16.18 2.81 14.86
C THR A 74 15.54 1.43 15.00
N GLN A 75 15.28 0.74 13.89
CA GLN A 75 14.53 -0.52 13.86
C GLN A 75 15.47 -1.69 13.61
N GLU A 76 15.14 -2.88 14.12
CA GLU A 76 15.89 -4.10 13.75
C GLU A 76 15.50 -4.62 12.34
N TYR A 77 14.25 -4.39 11.93
CA TYR A 77 13.71 -4.86 10.65
C TYR A 77 12.81 -3.83 9.98
N MET A 78 12.81 -3.81 8.66
CA MET A 78 12.01 -2.91 7.84
C MET A 78 11.29 -3.63 6.69
N SER A 79 10.15 -3.07 6.26
CA SER A 79 9.40 -3.57 5.11
C SER A 79 8.65 -2.44 4.42
N SER A 80 8.34 -2.60 3.12
CA SER A 80 7.56 -1.62 2.36
C SER A 80 6.21 -1.32 3.01
N ASN A 81 5.51 -2.35 3.52
CA ASN A 81 4.24 -2.16 4.22
C ASN A 81 4.39 -1.33 5.50
N ARG A 82 5.52 -1.43 6.21
CA ARG A 82 5.80 -0.59 7.38
C ARG A 82 5.95 0.87 6.94
N ILE A 83 6.71 1.16 5.88
CA ILE A 83 6.84 2.52 5.33
C ILE A 83 5.46 3.08 4.94
N MET A 84 4.64 2.29 4.24
CA MET A 84 3.31 2.72 3.79
C MET A 84 2.42 3.16 4.95
N ARG A 85 2.43 2.43 6.08
CA ARG A 85 1.57 2.74 7.24
C ARG A 85 2.08 3.94 8.04
N GLU A 86 3.38 3.98 8.31
CA GLU A 86 3.95 5.02 9.18
C GLU A 86 4.06 6.36 8.44
N PHE A 87 4.42 6.35 7.16
CA PHE A 87 4.72 7.56 6.38
C PHE A 87 3.68 7.89 5.29
N LYS A 88 2.62 7.07 5.17
CA LYS A 88 1.54 7.26 4.17
C LYS A 88 2.04 7.35 2.73
N VAL A 89 3.12 6.63 2.44
CA VAL A 89 3.74 6.55 1.10
C VAL A 89 3.08 5.43 0.29
N GLY A 90 2.95 5.62 -1.02
CA GLY A 90 2.44 4.59 -1.93
C GLY A 90 3.36 3.37 -2.03
N PHE A 91 2.83 2.24 -2.52
CA PHE A 91 3.59 0.99 -2.63
C PHE A 91 4.84 1.11 -3.53
N SER A 92 4.71 1.70 -4.72
CA SER A 92 5.84 1.88 -5.66
C SER A 92 6.98 2.65 -5.01
N ARG A 93 6.67 3.82 -4.44
CA ARG A 93 7.66 4.68 -3.80
C ARG A 93 8.28 4.01 -2.57
N SER A 94 7.49 3.30 -1.77
CA SER A 94 8.00 2.55 -0.62
C SER A 94 8.96 1.44 -1.02
N LYS A 95 8.76 0.82 -2.19
CA LYS A 95 9.65 -0.21 -2.73
C LYS A 95 10.96 0.40 -3.25
N GLU A 96 10.88 1.51 -3.96
CA GLU A 96 12.06 2.27 -4.41
C GLU A 96 12.93 2.72 -3.23
N MET A 97 12.31 3.24 -2.16
CA MET A 97 13.02 3.64 -0.95
C MET A 97 13.72 2.48 -0.25
N ILE A 98 13.09 1.30 -0.21
CA ILE A 98 13.73 0.08 0.31
C ILE A 98 14.95 -0.29 -0.55
N GLN A 99 14.82 -0.28 -1.88
CA GLN A 99 15.93 -0.59 -2.78
C GLN A 99 17.09 0.39 -2.59
N GLN A 100 16.79 1.69 -2.51
CA GLN A 100 17.79 2.72 -2.27
C GLN A 100 18.53 2.49 -0.93
N MET A 101 17.81 2.14 0.14
CA MET A 101 18.43 1.82 1.43
C MET A 101 19.26 0.53 1.41
N GLN A 102 18.94 -0.43 0.54
CA GLN A 102 19.77 -1.63 0.31
C GLN A 102 21.05 -1.26 -0.45
N ASP A 103 20.95 -0.44 -1.48
CA ASP A 103 22.10 0.03 -2.28
C ASP A 103 23.07 0.87 -1.43
N GLU A 104 22.56 1.63 -0.46
CA GLU A 104 23.36 2.38 0.54
C GLU A 104 23.95 1.49 1.66
N GLY A 105 23.59 0.20 1.68
CA GLY A 105 24.03 -0.77 2.69
C GLY A 105 23.46 -0.51 4.09
N ILE A 106 22.27 0.10 4.17
CA ILE A 106 21.52 0.30 5.43
C ILE A 106 20.67 -0.94 5.72
N LEU A 107 20.06 -1.50 4.69
CA LEU A 107 19.28 -2.74 4.74
C LEU A 107 20.05 -3.89 4.09
N ALA A 108 19.77 -5.13 4.52
CA ALA A 108 20.28 -6.32 3.85
C ALA A 108 19.69 -6.49 2.44
N GLU A 109 20.42 -7.14 1.54
CA GLU A 109 20.02 -7.38 0.14
C GLU A 109 18.68 -8.13 0.01
N GLY A 110 18.27 -8.83 1.07
CA GLY A 110 16.96 -9.49 1.12
C GLY A 110 16.56 -9.92 2.53
N PRO A 111 15.38 -10.51 2.68
CA PRO A 111 14.94 -11.08 3.95
C PRO A 111 15.85 -12.23 4.37
N GLU A 112 16.07 -12.38 5.69
CA GLU A 112 16.94 -13.45 6.24
C GLU A 112 16.48 -14.87 5.88
N SER A 113 15.18 -15.04 5.61
CA SER A 113 14.60 -16.28 5.11
C SER A 113 13.42 -15.97 4.18
N PRO A 114 13.20 -16.74 3.10
CA PRO A 114 12.05 -16.59 2.21
C PRO A 114 10.68 -16.67 2.91
N GLN A 115 10.63 -17.24 4.13
CA GLN A 115 9.42 -17.41 4.92
C GLN A 115 9.36 -16.47 6.14
N SER A 116 10.32 -15.56 6.29
CA SER A 116 10.35 -14.64 7.43
C SER A 116 9.32 -13.52 7.27
N ASN A 117 8.37 -13.46 8.21
CA ASN A 117 7.38 -12.38 8.28
C ASN A 117 7.94 -11.07 8.90
N LYS A 118 9.21 -11.06 9.32
CA LYS A 118 9.82 -9.94 10.05
C LYS A 118 10.22 -8.77 9.14
N GLY A 119 10.49 -9.05 7.86
CA GLY A 119 10.99 -8.08 6.89
C GLY A 119 12.50 -8.18 6.65
N ILE A 120 13.07 -7.13 6.09
CA ILE A 120 14.50 -7.00 5.76
C ILE A 120 15.23 -6.47 7.00
N ARG A 121 16.35 -7.09 7.35
CA ARG A 121 17.13 -6.68 8.52
C ARG A 121 17.88 -5.37 8.26
N VAL A 122 17.92 -4.51 9.27
CA VAL A 122 18.73 -3.29 9.27
C VAL A 122 20.16 -3.64 9.70
N ILE A 123 21.14 -3.23 8.91
CA ILE A 123 22.57 -3.52 9.09
C ILE A 123 23.27 -2.36 9.78
N LYS A 124 22.92 -1.12 9.42
CA LYS A 124 23.47 0.09 10.02
C LYS A 124 22.45 0.68 11.00
N ASN A 125 22.74 0.55 12.28
CA ASN A 125 21.94 1.16 13.34
C ASN A 125 22.68 2.39 13.87
N ILE A 126 21.91 3.39 14.32
CA ILE A 126 22.43 4.47 15.15
C ILE A 126 22.45 3.92 16.59
N ASP A 127 23.64 3.88 17.21
CA ASP A 127 23.81 3.58 18.64
C ASP A 127 23.23 4.70 19.52
#